data_AF-A0A534V6X6-F1
#
_entry.id   AF-A0A534V6X6-F1
#
_cell.length_a   1.000
_cell.length_b   1.000
_cell.length_c   1.000
_cell.angle_alpha   90.00
_cell.angle_beta   90.00
_cell.angle_gamma   90.00
#
_symmetry.space_group_name_H-M   'P 1'
#
loop_
_entity.id
_entity.type
_entity.pdbx_description
1 polymer ?
#
loop_
_entity_poly.entity_id
_entity_poly.type
_entity_poly.pdbx_seq_one_letter_code
_entity_poly.pdbx_strand_id
1 'polypeptide(L)'
;MIAHAESVLEDWTRVNDWIEYEARLNEILPHYDDPVICAYDANLLSAAIAVDILRTHPVAIIGGVLRENPFFVRPAEFLLERLGRNVTLPKAFFVTPERFLKELRQRRAAPKGSKDQ
;
A
#
# COMPACT_ATOMS: atom_id res chain seq x y z
N MET A 1 6.93 -10.84 -15.11
CA MET A 1 5.92 -11.42 -14.19
C MET A 1 5.13 -10.32 -13.50
N ILE A 2 3.83 -10.51 -13.21
CA ILE A 2 3.03 -9.59 -12.39
C ILE A 2 2.63 -10.32 -11.10
N ALA A 3 2.97 -9.74 -9.94
CA ALA A 3 2.62 -10.24 -8.63
C ALA A 3 1.53 -9.38 -7.98
N HIS A 4 0.60 -10.04 -7.30
CA HIS A 4 -0.66 -9.50 -6.81
C HIS A 4 -0.73 -9.73 -5.30
N ALA A 5 -0.90 -8.66 -4.51
CA ALA A 5 -0.79 -8.71 -3.03
C ALA A 5 -2.13 -8.57 -2.29
N GLU A 6 -3.26 -8.62 -3.00
CA GLU A 6 -4.59 -8.28 -2.47
C GLU A 6 -4.97 -9.16 -1.27
N SER A 7 -4.64 -10.46 -1.31
CA SER A 7 -4.91 -11.39 -0.20
C SER A 7 -4.12 -11.09 1.08
N VAL A 8 -2.96 -10.44 0.96
CA VAL A 8 -2.15 -10.06 2.11
C VAL A 8 -2.59 -8.71 2.67
N LEU A 9 -3.05 -7.81 1.80
CA LEU A 9 -3.59 -6.50 2.21
C LEU A 9 -4.94 -6.62 2.94
N GLU A 10 -5.65 -7.72 2.78
CA GLU A 10 -6.85 -8.05 3.57
C GLU A 10 -6.50 -8.55 4.98
N ASP A 11 -5.38 -9.25 5.16
CA ASP A 11 -4.89 -9.75 6.45
C ASP A 11 -3.68 -8.95 6.97
N TRP A 12 -4.00 -7.87 7.68
CA TRP A 12 -3.06 -6.92 8.26
C TRP A 12 -2.07 -7.51 9.25
N THR A 13 -2.31 -8.71 9.77
CA THR A 13 -1.35 -9.40 10.65
C THR A 13 -0.10 -9.86 9.90
N ARG A 14 -0.21 -10.04 8.58
CA ARG A 14 0.85 -10.58 7.70
C ARG A 14 1.56 -9.51 6.87
N VAL A 15 1.05 -8.29 6.88
CA VAL A 15 1.60 -7.15 6.12
C VAL A 15 3.09 -6.93 6.42
N ASN A 16 3.49 -7.13 7.68
CA ASN A 16 4.86 -6.97 8.12
C ASN A 16 5.82 -7.93 7.40
N ASP A 17 5.52 -9.23 7.47
CA ASP A 17 6.33 -10.27 6.83
C ASP A 17 6.36 -10.08 5.31
N TRP A 18 5.24 -9.62 4.75
CA TRP A 18 5.12 -9.37 3.32
C TRP A 18 5.94 -8.16 2.85
N ILE A 19 5.93 -7.04 3.58
CA ILE A 19 6.80 -5.91 3.27
C ILE A 19 8.29 -6.28 3.35
N GLU A 20 8.66 -7.16 4.28
CA GLU A 20 10.03 -7.69 4.36
C GLU A 20 10.36 -8.60 3.18
N TYR A 21 9.40 -9.40 2.72
CA TYR A 21 9.53 -10.18 1.50
C TYR A 21 9.76 -9.29 0.28
N GLU A 22 8.95 -8.24 0.10
CA GLU A 22 9.11 -7.26 -0.99
C GLU A 22 10.50 -6.59 -0.95
N ALA A 23 10.98 -6.23 0.24
CA ALA A 23 12.32 -5.67 0.38
C ALA A 23 13.41 -6.66 -0.10
N ARG A 24 13.34 -7.93 0.35
CA ARG A 24 14.32 -8.97 0.01
C ARG A 24 14.31 -9.36 -1.46
N LEU A 25 13.18 -9.23 -2.16
CA LEU A 25 13.12 -9.50 -3.60
C LEU A 25 14.15 -8.67 -4.37
N ASN A 26 14.46 -7.44 -3.93
CA ASN A 26 15.47 -6.60 -4.58
C ASN A 26 16.89 -7.17 -4.53
N GLU A 27 17.18 -8.13 -3.65
CA GLU A 27 18.47 -8.83 -3.63
C GLU A 27 18.52 -9.98 -4.66
N ILE A 28 17.36 -10.52 -5.02
CA ILE A 28 17.22 -11.72 -5.84
C ILE A 28 16.96 -11.35 -7.31
N LEU A 29 16.04 -10.41 -7.54
CA LEU A 29 15.58 -10.02 -8.88
C LEU A 29 16.70 -9.57 -9.84
N PRO A 30 17.77 -8.88 -9.40
CA PRO A 30 18.87 -8.53 -10.30
C PRO A 30 19.61 -9.72 -10.93
N HIS A 31 19.38 -10.95 -10.45
CA HIS A 31 19.95 -12.18 -11.01
C HIS A 31 19.15 -12.76 -12.18
N TYR A 32 18.05 -12.12 -12.57
CA TYR A 32 17.15 -12.58 -13.64
C TYR A 32 16.90 -11.45 -14.64
N ASP A 33 16.78 -11.80 -15.92
CA ASP A 33 16.53 -10.83 -17.00
C ASP A 33 15.05 -10.40 -17.11
N ASP A 34 14.15 -11.15 -16.45
CA ASP A 34 12.71 -10.92 -16.52
C ASP A 34 12.24 -9.83 -15.54
N PRO A 35 11.57 -8.76 -16.00
CA PRO A 35 11.04 -7.75 -15.11
C PRO A 35 9.88 -8.30 -14.26
N VAL A 36 9.86 -7.89 -13.00
CA VAL A 36 8.77 -8.18 -12.06
C VAL A 36 8.04 -6.87 -11.74
N ILE A 37 6.72 -6.92 -11.85
CA ILE A 37 5.83 -5.83 -11.48
C ILE A 37 5.00 -6.29 -10.29
N CYS A 38 5.18 -5.64 -9.14
CA CYS A 38 4.28 -5.82 -8.01
C CYS A 38 3.11 -4.84 -8.14
N ALA A 39 1.89 -5.37 -8.12
CA ALA A 39 0.66 -4.62 -8.32
C ALA A 39 -0.16 -4.59 -7.03
N TYR A 40 -0.71 -3.42 -6.73
CA TYR A 40 -1.44 -3.13 -5.50
C TYR A 40 -2.75 -2.42 -5.80
N ASP A 41 -3.84 -2.86 -5.15
CA ASP A 41 -5.06 -2.07 -5.10
C ASP A 41 -4.86 -0.91 -4.12
N ALA A 42 -4.74 0.31 -4.65
CA ALA A 42 -4.56 1.52 -3.86
C ALA A 42 -5.72 1.77 -2.88
N ASN A 43 -6.91 1.21 -3.11
CA ASN A 43 -8.04 1.31 -2.18
C ASN A 43 -7.86 0.46 -0.92
N LEU A 44 -6.97 -0.54 -0.96
CA LEU A 44 -6.66 -1.41 0.17
C LEU A 44 -5.41 -0.94 0.96
N LEU A 45 -4.66 0.03 0.43
CA LEU A 45 -3.44 0.53 1.07
C LEU A 45 -3.75 1.58 2.13
N SER A 46 -3.18 1.40 3.32
CA SER A 46 -3.02 2.52 4.27
C SER A 46 -1.84 3.39 3.86
N ALA A 47 -1.82 4.66 4.27
CA ALA A 47 -0.71 5.56 3.99
C ALA A 47 0.65 5.01 4.49
N ALA A 48 0.66 4.35 5.64
CA ALA A 48 1.87 3.74 6.21
C ALA A 48 2.40 2.60 5.31
N ILE A 49 1.52 1.70 4.87
CA ILE A 49 1.91 0.63 3.94
C ILE A 49 2.34 1.19 2.60
N ALA A 50 1.61 2.16 2.04
CA ALA A 50 1.95 2.76 0.76
C ALA A 50 3.36 3.37 0.77
N VAL A 51 3.74 4.03 1.87
CA VAL A 51 5.11 4.52 2.07
C VAL A 51 6.10 3.36 2.11
N ASP A 52 5.84 2.31 2.90
CA ASP A 52 6.75 1.18 2.99
C ASP A 52 6.92 0.46 1.63
N ILE A 53 5.84 0.29 0.85
CA ILE A 53 5.89 -0.24 -0.53
C ILE A 53 6.77 0.63 -1.42
N LEU A 54 6.59 1.96 -1.41
CA LEU A 54 7.43 2.85 -2.19
C LEU A 54 8.90 2.71 -1.79
N ARG A 55 9.20 2.49 -0.51
CA ARG A 55 10.59 2.33 -0.08
C ARG A 55 11.23 1.02 -0.53
N THR A 56 10.46 0.01 -0.91
CA THR A 56 10.96 -1.27 -1.41
C THR A 56 11.07 -1.35 -2.93
N HIS A 57 10.63 -0.33 -3.69
CA HIS A 57 10.60 -0.40 -5.16
C HIS A 57 11.49 0.68 -5.81
N PRO A 58 12.54 0.32 -6.58
CA PRO A 58 13.42 1.29 -7.23
C PRO A 58 12.73 2.09 -8.34
N VAL A 59 11.66 1.55 -8.91
CA VAL A 59 10.86 2.16 -9.98
C VAL A 59 9.38 1.97 -9.66
N ALA A 60 8.55 2.97 -9.94
CA ALA A 60 7.11 2.93 -9.70
C ALA A 60 6.32 3.37 -10.94
N ILE A 61 5.14 2.79 -11.14
CA ILE A 61 4.17 3.22 -12.16
C ILE A 61 3.04 3.97 -11.44
N ILE A 62 2.97 5.29 -11.61
CA ILE A 62 1.99 6.14 -10.95
C ILE A 62 1.27 6.98 -12.01
N GLY A 63 -0.06 6.93 -12.00
CA GLY A 63 -0.88 7.63 -13.01
C GLY A 63 -0.61 7.15 -14.44
N GLY A 64 -0.21 5.88 -14.62
CA GLY A 64 0.16 5.30 -15.90
C GLY A 64 1.56 5.67 -16.40
N VAL A 65 2.38 6.34 -15.59
CA VAL A 65 3.73 6.77 -15.96
C VAL A 65 4.78 6.06 -15.12
N LEU A 66 5.76 5.46 -15.79
CA LEU A 66 6.93 4.85 -15.16
C LEU A 66 7.91 5.94 -14.69
N ARG A 67 8.34 5.88 -13.43
CA ARG A 67 9.28 6.83 -12.82
C ARG A 67 10.27 6.10 -11.94
N GLU A 68 11.53 6.55 -11.96
CA GLU A 68 12.48 6.23 -10.90
C GLU A 68 11.92 6.74 -9.57
N ASN A 69 12.06 5.92 -8.54
CA ASN A 69 11.46 6.20 -7.25
C ASN A 69 12.50 6.79 -6.29
N PRO A 70 12.40 8.09 -5.94
CA PRO A 70 13.36 8.74 -5.05
C PRO A 70 13.28 8.26 -3.59
N PHE A 71 12.22 7.51 -3.24
CA PHE A 71 12.01 7.00 -1.89
C PHE A 71 12.60 5.60 -1.68
N PHE A 72 13.17 4.98 -2.72
CA PHE A 72 13.75 3.65 -2.62
C PHE A 72 14.89 3.60 -1.60
N VAL A 73 14.86 2.56 -0.76
CA VAL A 73 15.89 2.30 0.26
C VAL A 73 16.43 0.90 0.04
N ARG A 74 17.76 0.73 0.17
CA ARG A 74 18.38 -0.58 -0.02
C ARG A 74 17.83 -1.59 1.01
N PRO A 75 17.66 -2.88 0.64
CA PRO A 75 16.99 -3.87 1.49
C PRO A 75 17.55 -3.96 2.90
N ALA A 76 18.88 -4.06 3.04
CA ALA A 76 19.54 -4.14 4.35
C ALA A 76 19.23 -2.92 5.25
N GLU A 77 19.22 -1.71 4.69
CA GLU A 77 18.94 -0.48 5.43
C GLU A 77 17.46 -0.39 5.83
N PHE A 78 16.57 -0.68 4.89
CA PHE A 78 15.13 -0.69 5.12
C PHE A 78 14.73 -1.69 6.23
N LEU A 79 15.27 -2.91 6.19
CA LEU A 79 15.00 -3.95 7.19
C LEU A 79 15.53 -3.57 8.57
N LEU A 80 16.72 -2.97 8.66
CA LEU A 80 17.29 -2.48 9.93
C LEU A 80 16.40 -1.40 10.56
N GLU A 81 15.91 -0.44 9.77
CA GLU A 81 14.98 0.58 10.28
C GLU A 81 13.66 -0.03 10.77
N ARG A 82 13.13 -1.03 10.06
CA ARG A 82 11.89 -1.72 10.44
C ARG A 82 12.03 -2.46 11.75
N LEU A 83 13.16 -3.12 12.00
CA LEU A 83 13.46 -3.77 13.28
C LEU A 83 13.48 -2.77 14.44
N GLY A 84 13.89 -1.52 14.19
CA GLY A 84 13.85 -0.42 15.17
C GLY A 84 12.45 0.15 15.42
N ARG A 85 11.50 -0.08 14.51
CA ARG A 85 10.09 0.31 14.67
C ARG A 85 9.36 -0.81 15.43
N ASN A 86 9.28 -0.72 16.76
CA ASN A 86 8.25 -1.46 17.50
C ASN A 86 6.87 -1.07 16.93
N VAL A 87 6.24 -1.98 16.19
CA VAL A 87 4.98 -1.73 15.49
C VAL A 87 3.89 -1.43 16.52
N THR A 88 3.51 -0.17 16.63
CA THR A 88 2.23 0.20 17.22
C THR A 88 1.18 -0.01 16.14
N LEU A 89 0.43 -1.10 16.22
CA LEU A 89 -0.72 -1.32 15.33
C LEU A 89 -1.64 -0.09 15.44
N PRO A 90 -2.02 0.56 14.33
CA PRO A 90 -3.02 1.61 14.40
C PRO A 90 -4.32 1.01 14.97
N LYS A 91 -4.69 1.41 16.20
CA LYS A 91 -6.06 1.22 16.67
C LYS A 91 -6.95 2.08 15.77
N ALA A 92 -7.77 1.43 14.96
CA ALA A 92 -8.86 1.99 14.16
C ALA A 92 -8.51 2.58 12.79
N PHE A 93 -8.58 1.72 11.76
CA PHE A 93 -9.29 2.06 10.52
C PHE A 93 -10.22 0.93 10.07
N PHE A 94 -10.90 0.29 11.03
CA PHE A 94 -12.05 -0.57 10.72
C PHE A 94 -13.27 0.34 10.51
N VAL A 95 -13.42 0.90 9.31
CA VAL A 95 -14.78 1.21 8.86
C VAL A 95 -15.35 -0.13 8.45
N THR A 96 -16.11 -0.77 9.35
CA THR A 96 -16.90 -1.95 8.98
C THR A 96 -17.72 -1.61 7.72
N PRO A 97 -17.91 -2.54 6.78
CA PRO A 97 -18.67 -2.29 5.54
C PRO A 97 -20.03 -1.61 5.80
N GLU A 98 -20.66 -1.94 6.94
CA GLU A 98 -21.91 -1.34 7.41
C GLU A 98 -21.81 0.16 7.70
N ARG A 99 -20.69 0.63 8.26
CA ARG A 99 -20.46 2.04 8.60
C ARG A 99 -20.21 2.88 7.35
N PHE A 100 -19.50 2.33 6.37
CA PHE A 100 -19.30 2.96 5.05
C PHE A 100 -20.62 3.09 4.29
N LEU A 101 -21.44 2.03 4.27
CA LEU A 101 -22.77 2.05 3.65
C LEU A 101 -23.73 3.03 4.35
N LYS A 102 -23.62 3.19 5.67
CA LYS A 102 -24.41 4.16 6.44
C LYS A 102 -24.02 5.60 6.09
N GLU A 103 -22.73 5.90 5.97
CA GLU A 103 -22.24 7.22 5.56
C GLU A 103 -22.61 7.56 4.12
N LEU A 104 -22.54 6.60 3.19
CA LEU A 104 -23.02 6.78 1.81
C LEU A 104 -24.53 7.06 1.74
N ARG A 105 -25.33 6.38 2.57
CA ARG A 105 -26.78 6.64 2.68
C ARG A 105 -27.06 8.02 3.27
N GLN A 106 -26.31 8.46 4.29
CA GLN A 106 -26.45 9.79 4.86
C GLN A 106 -26.07 10.90 3.87
N ARG A 107 -25.02 10.68 3.06
CA ARG A 107 -24.62 11.60 1.99
C ARG A 107 -25.65 11.68 0.85
N ARG A 108 -26.36 10.59 0.54
CA ARG A 108 -27.49 10.61 -0.42
C ARG A 108 -28.78 11.22 0.16
N ALA A 109 -28.93 11.24 1.48
CA ALA A 109 -30.09 11.80 2.16
C ALA A 109 -29.96 13.30 2.47
N ALA A 110 -28.78 13.91 2.29
CA ALA A 110 -28.63 15.36 2.35
C ALA A 110 -29.41 16.00 1.19
N PRO A 111 -30.37 16.91 1.44
CA PRO A 111 -31.10 17.56 0.36
C PRO A 111 -30.11 18.32 -0.52
N LYS A 112 -30.18 18.11 -1.84
CA LYS A 112 -29.53 18.99 -2.81
C LYS A 112 -30.03 20.40 -2.50
N GLY A 113 -29.15 21.25 -1.97
CA GLY A 113 -29.44 22.66 -1.76
C GLY A 113 -29.90 23.24 -3.08
N SER A 114 -31.18 23.59 -3.15
CA SER A 114 -31.74 24.43 -4.18
C SER A 114 -31.30 25.87 -3.92
N LYS A 115 -30.94 26.55 -5.02
CA LYS A 115 -31.11 27.97 -5.36
C LYS A 115 -30.02 28.28 -6.40
N ASP A 116 -30.35 28.45 -7.68
CA ASP A 116 -31.14 29.58 -8.21
C ASP A 116 -30.80 30.88 -7.48
N GLN A 117 -29.68 31.47 -7.89
CA GLN A 117 -29.54 32.89 -8.20
C GLN A 117 -28.35 33.11 -9.13
#